data_AF-A0AAW7YXI5-F1
#
_entry.id   AF-A0AAW7YXI5-F1
#
_cell.length_a   1.000
_cell.length_b   1.000
_cell.length_c   1.000
_cell.angle_alpha   90.00
_cell.angle_beta   90.00
_cell.angle_gamma   90.00
#
_symmetry.space_group_name_H-M   'P 1'
#
loop_
_entity.id
_entity.type
_entity.pdbx_description
1 polymer ?
#
loop_
_entity_poly.entity_id
_entity_poly.type
_entity_poly.pdbx_seq_one_letter_code
_entity_poly.pdbx_strand_id
1 'polypeptide(L)' 'GCLLQLTAMSVTGEFGELAHERAHDLLSKGWVTVIATDAHNQQHRPPILSNARCVIEDRYGSMMAEQLFESNQRRLLRM' A
#
# COMPACT_ATOMS: atom_id res chain seq x y z
N GLY A 1 -10.15 -11.95 13.12
CA GLY A 1 -9.88 -11.38 11.79
C GLY A 1 -8.43 -11.60 11.43
N CYS A 2 -8.02 -11.27 10.20
CA CYS A 2 -6.62 -11.27 9.75
C CYS A 2 -6.20 -9.86 9.29
N LEU A 3 -4.89 -9.63 9.22
CA LEU A 3 -4.32 -8.40 8.69
C LEU A 3 -4.09 -8.55 7.18
N LEU A 4 -4.25 -7.46 6.45
CA LEU A 4 -4.11 -7.44 4.99
C LEU A 4 -2.98 -6.51 4.57
N GLN A 5 -2.04 -7.05 3.81
CA GLN A 5 -1.01 -6.28 3.12
C GLN A 5 -1.39 -6.09 1.65
N LEU A 6 -1.20 -4.88 1.13
CA LEU A 6 -1.39 -4.54 -0.28
C LEU A 6 -0.06 -4.11 -0.91
N THR A 7 0.20 -4.53 -2.15
CA THR A 7 1.47 -4.22 -2.84
C THR A 7 1.43 -2.82 -3.44
N ALA A 8 2.50 -2.03 -3.23
CA ALA A 8 2.59 -0.64 -3.64
C ALA A 8 2.34 -0.44 -5.15
N MET A 9 2.93 -1.29 -5.99
CA MET A 9 2.74 -1.25 -7.45
C MET A 9 1.33 -1.63 -7.91
N SER A 10 0.52 -2.26 -7.05
CA SER A 10 -0.92 -2.39 -7.32
C SER A 10 -1.64 -1.06 -7.11
N VAL A 11 -1.21 -0.24 -6.13
CA VAL A 11 -1.79 1.09 -5.90
C VAL A 11 -1.46 2.05 -7.05
N THR A 12 -0.24 2.02 -7.56
CA THR A 12 0.23 2.93 -8.62
C THR A 12 -0.03 2.42 -10.05
N GLY A 13 -0.50 1.18 -10.19
CA GLY A 13 -1.02 0.62 -11.45
C GLY A 13 0.01 -0.12 -12.31
N GLU A 14 1.26 -0.24 -11.87
CA GLU A 14 2.31 -0.96 -12.60
C GLU A 14 2.09 -2.47 -12.63
N PHE A 15 1.21 -3.02 -11.79
CA PHE A 15 0.76 -4.42 -11.87
C PHE A 15 -0.46 -4.63 -12.78
N GLY A 16 -0.87 -3.59 -13.52
CA GLY A 16 -1.98 -3.64 -14.46
C GLY A 16 -3.29 -3.14 -13.86
N GLU A 17 -4.24 -2.83 -14.76
CA GLU A 17 -5.52 -2.18 -14.45
C GLU A 17 -6.36 -2.96 -13.44
N LEU A 18 -6.49 -4.27 -13.61
CA LEU A 18 -7.27 -5.09 -12.68
C LEU A 18 -6.70 -5.07 -11.25
N ALA A 19 -5.36 -5.10 -11.12
CA ALA A 19 -4.71 -5.01 -9.81
C ALA A 19 -4.93 -3.63 -9.18
N HIS A 20 -4.92 -2.58 -9.99
CA HIS A 20 -5.18 -1.21 -9.59
C HIS A 20 -6.61 -1.01 -9.08
N GLU A 21 -7.60 -1.45 -9.84
CA GLU A 21 -9.00 -1.37 -9.43
C GLU A 21 -9.24 -2.12 -8.11
N ARG A 22 -8.74 -3.36 -8.00
CA ARG A 22 -8.91 -4.15 -6.78
C ARG A 22 -8.17 -3.56 -5.59
N ALA A 23 -6.98 -2.99 -5.79
CA ALA A 23 -6.28 -2.25 -4.75
C ALA A 23 -7.15 -1.12 -4.19
N HIS A 24 -7.74 -0.31 -5.06
CA HIS A 24 -8.57 0.82 -4.65
C HIS A 24 -9.95 0.41 -4.09
N ASP A 25 -10.51 -0.71 -4.52
CA ASP A 25 -11.69 -1.31 -3.90
C ASP A 25 -11.42 -1.72 -2.44
N LEU A 26 -10.26 -2.34 -2.17
CA LEU A 26 -9.88 -2.76 -0.82
C LEU A 26 -9.56 -1.57 0.08
N LEU A 27 -8.90 -0.55 -0.47
CA LEU A 27 -8.59 0.70 0.23
C LEU A 27 -9.86 1.46 0.59
N SER A 28 -10.81 1.60 -0.34
CA SER A 28 -12.07 2.33 -0.09
C SER A 28 -12.94 1.67 0.99
N LYS A 29 -12.82 0.35 1.17
CA LYS A 29 -13.50 -0.40 2.24
C LYS A 29 -12.77 -0.35 3.59
N GLY A 30 -11.57 0.24 3.65
CA GLY A 30 -10.75 0.29 4.87
C GLY A 30 -10.21 -1.07 5.30
N TRP A 31 -10.07 -2.03 4.39
CA TRP A 31 -9.65 -3.40 4.72
C TRP A 31 -8.13 -3.58 4.76
N VAL A 32 -7.38 -2.66 4.15
CA VAL A 32 -5.92 -2.74 4.07
C VAL A 32 -5.31 -2.31 5.40
N THR A 33 -4.43 -3.14 5.96
CA THR A 33 -3.69 -2.85 7.19
C THR A 33 -2.38 -2.13 6.88
N VAL A 34 -1.64 -2.60 5.88
CA VAL A 34 -0.33 -2.04 5.50
C VAL A 34 -0.14 -2.07 3.98
N ILE A 35 0.64 -1.13 3.47
CA ILE A 35 1.19 -1.19 2.11
C ILE A 35 2.68 -1.52 2.18
N ALA A 36 3.13 -2.45 1.35
CA ALA A 36 4.53 -2.87 1.24
C ALA A 36 4.95 -3.00 -0.24
N THR A 37 6.25 -3.05 -0.49
CA THR A 37 6.79 -3.03 -1.86
C THR A 37 6.66 -4.35 -2.58
N ASP A 38 6.71 -5.48 -1.85
CA ASP A 38 6.93 -6.81 -2.44
C ASP A 38 8.15 -6.80 -3.40
N ALA A 39 9.22 -6.14 -2.96
CA ALA A 39 10.39 -5.89 -3.79
C ALA A 39 11.21 -7.17 -4.05
N HIS A 40 11.69 -7.30 -5.29
CA HIS A 40 12.51 -8.44 -5.72
C HIS A 40 13.80 -8.02 -6.44
N ASN A 41 13.84 -6.85 -7.07
CA ASN A 41 15.02 -6.35 -7.80
C ASN A 41 14.90 -4.85 -8.09
N GLN A 42 15.95 -4.20 -8.59
CA GLN A 42 15.96 -2.75 -8.80
C GLN A 42 15.21 -2.28 -10.07
N GLN A 43 14.80 -3.18 -10.96
CA GLN A 43 14.26 -2.82 -12.29
C GLN A 43 12.76 -3.05 -12.42
N HIS A 44 12.28 -4.23 -12.05
CA HIS A 44 10.90 -4.68 -12.23
C HIS A 44 10.07 -4.62 -10.94
N ARG A 45 10.67 -4.84 -9.78
CA ARG A 45 10.00 -4.74 -8.46
C ARG A 45 10.90 -4.01 -7.47
N PRO A 46 11.18 -2.71 -7.69
CA PRO A 46 12.06 -1.94 -6.83
C PRO A 46 11.42 -1.66 -5.46
N PRO A 47 12.22 -1.44 -4.41
CA PRO A 47 11.72 -1.13 -3.07
C PRO A 47 11.24 0.32 -2.96
N ILE A 48 10.26 0.72 -3.78
CA ILE A 48 9.73 2.09 -3.83
C ILE A 48 8.33 2.14 -3.22
N LEU A 49 8.19 2.90 -2.14
CA LEU A 49 6.90 3.19 -1.50
C LEU A 49 6.40 4.61 -1.75
N SER A 50 7.29 5.54 -2.12
CA SER A 50 6.98 6.98 -2.22
C SER A 50 5.81 7.26 -3.15
N ASN A 51 5.77 6.61 -4.32
CA ASN A 51 4.73 6.84 -5.31
C ASN A 51 3.36 6.39 -4.78
N ALA A 52 3.29 5.21 -4.18
CA ALA A 52 2.04 4.72 -3.58
C ALA A 52 1.62 5.59 -2.40
N ARG A 53 2.57 6.08 -1.57
CA ARG A 53 2.26 7.00 -0.48
C ARG A 53 1.62 8.29 -0.98
N CYS A 54 2.18 8.91 -2.02
CA CYS A 54 1.60 10.10 -2.65
C CYS A 54 0.17 9.84 -3.16
N VAL A 55 -0.05 8.73 -3.88
CA VAL A 55 -1.40 8.35 -4.34
C VAL A 55 -2.38 8.18 -3.18
N ILE A 56 -1.96 7.55 -2.08
CA ILE A 56 -2.81 7.37 -0.91
C ILE A 56 -3.11 8.71 -0.23
N GLU A 57 -2.11 9.56 -0.06
CA GLU A 57 -2.25 10.86 0.56
C GLU A 57 -3.20 11.76 -0.25
N ASP A 58 -3.04 11.81 -1.57
CA ASP A 58 -3.86 12.62 -2.47
C ASP A 58 -5.32 12.13 -2.52
N ARG A 59 -5.54 10.80 -2.52
CA ARG A 59 -6.87 10.21 -2.76
C ARG A 59 -7.66 9.90 -1.48
N TYR A 60 -6.97 9.52 -0.40
CA TYR A 60 -7.57 9.04 0.85
C TYR A 60 -7.16 9.86 2.08
N GLY A 61 -6.24 10.81 1.92
CA GLY A 61 -5.80 11.72 2.97
C GLY A 61 -4.56 11.24 3.71
N SER A 62 -3.84 12.22 4.28
CA SER A 62 -2.57 12.03 4.97
C SER A 62 -2.66 11.11 6.20
N MET A 63 -3.78 11.12 6.90
CA MET A 63 -4.00 10.23 8.06
C MET A 63 -4.00 8.75 7.64
N MET A 64 -4.67 8.41 6.52
CA MET A 64 -4.66 7.04 6.02
C MET A 64 -3.27 6.66 5.49
N ALA A 65 -2.56 7.59 4.85
CA ALA A 65 -1.17 7.36 4.43
C ALA A 65 -0.25 7.08 5.63
N GLU A 66 -0.34 7.85 6.72
CA GLU A 66 0.44 7.63 7.93
C GLU A 66 0.14 6.27 8.57
N GLN A 67 -1.13 5.86 8.60
CA GLN A 67 -1.54 4.55 9.09
C GLN A 67 -0.98 3.39 8.26
N LEU A 68 -1.14 3.47 6.93
CA LEU A 68 -0.81 2.38 6.02
C LEU A 68 0.69 2.21 5.76
N PHE A 69 1.51 3.23 5.99
CA PHE A 69 2.95 3.20 5.69
C PHE A 69 3.85 3.28 6.93
N GLU A 70 3.33 3.71 8.08
CA GLU A 70 4.16 3.90 9.27
C GLU A 70 3.56 3.30 10.55
N SER A 71 2.40 3.79 11.01
CA SER A 71 1.96 3.51 12.38
C SER A 71 1.50 2.07 12.57
N ASN A 72 0.88 1.45 11.56
CA ASN A 72 0.51 0.03 11.61
C ASN A 72 1.74 -0.87 11.55
N GLN A 73 2.74 -0.57 10.70
CA GLN A 73 4.00 -1.33 10.64
C GLN A 73 4.74 -1.29 11.98
N ARG A 74 4.86 -0.10 12.60
CA ARG A 74 5.53 0.04 13.90
C ARG A 74 4.85 -0.79 14.99
N ARG A 75 3.51 -0.90 14.96
CA ARG A 75 2.77 -1.76 15.88
C ARG A 75 3.09 -3.23 15.62
N LEU A 76 3.09 -3.66 14.36
CA LEU A 76 3.37 -5.05 13.99
C LEU A 76 4.77 -5.52 14.38
N LEU A 77 5.77 -4.66 14.28
CA LEU A 77 7.15 -4.97 14.67
C LEU A 77 7.37 -5.07 16.19
N ARG A 78 6.35 -4.74 17.00
CA ARG A 78 6.42 -4.73 18.47
C ARG A 78 5.46 -5.73 19.14
N MET A 79 4.83 -6.59 18.34
CA MET A 79 4.00 -7.69 18.83
C MET A 79 4.88 -8.88 19.20
#